data_AF-A0A7V6IJ77-F1
#
_entry.id   AF-A0A7V6IJ77-F1
#
_cell.length_a   1.000
_cell.length_b   1.000
_cell.length_c   1.000
_cell.angle_alpha   90.00
_cell.angle_beta   90.00
_cell.angle_gamma   90.00
#
_symmetry.space_group_name_H-M   'P 1'
#
loop_
_entity.id
_entity.type
_entity.pdbx_description
1 polymer ?
#
loop_
_entity_poly.entity_id
_entity_poly.type
_entity_poly.pdbx_seq_one_letter_code
_entity_poly.pdbx_strand_id
1 'polypeptide(L)'
;LSAVAKAVLDIRNSKLPDIQKIGSAGSFFKNPIISPKKAEELSLNYPNLSYIPTEDKKIKLSAAQLIDSCGCKAWRQGDVKVYDKQPLVIVNEGNATGAEIANFAQQIQEAVKNKYNVILEPEVNII
;
A
#
# COMPACT_ATOMS: atom_id res chain seq x y z
N LEU A 1 24.85 18.48 2.30
CA LEU A 1 23.88 17.47 2.79
C LEU A 1 24.62 16.55 3.75
N SER A 2 24.12 16.35 4.97
CA SER A 2 24.75 15.43 5.93
C SER A 2 24.71 13.99 5.39
N ALA A 3 25.63 13.11 5.84
CA ALA A 3 25.67 11.71 5.41
C ALA A 3 24.32 10.99 5.62
N VAL A 4 23.59 11.34 6.69
CA VAL A 4 22.24 10.85 6.98
C VAL A 4 21.24 11.27 5.90
N ALA A 5 21.24 12.55 5.48
CA ALA A 5 20.34 13.03 4.45
C ALA A 5 20.58 12.34 3.10
N LYS A 6 21.85 12.06 2.75
CA LYS A 6 22.19 11.32 1.53
C LYS A 6 21.68 9.88 1.59
N ALA A 7 21.91 9.17 2.69
CA ALA A 7 21.41 7.80 2.86
C ALA A 7 19.88 7.72 2.82
N VAL A 8 19.17 8.69 3.40
CA VAL A 8 17.70 8.77 3.33
C VAL A 8 17.24 8.99 1.89
N LEU A 9 17.89 9.88 1.13
CA LEU A 9 17.59 10.13 -0.28
C LEU A 9 17.82 8.88 -1.14
N ASP A 10 18.93 8.17 -0.92
CA ASP A 10 19.28 6.95 -1.67
C ASP A 10 18.25 5.84 -1.41
N ILE A 11 17.86 5.62 -0.14
CA ILE A 11 16.79 4.67 0.22
C ILE A 11 15.46 5.09 -0.41
N ARG A 12 15.13 6.38 -0.38
CA ARG A 12 13.88 6.90 -0.93
C ARG A 12 13.81 6.69 -2.45
N ASN A 13 14.87 7.03 -3.18
CA ASN A 13 14.96 6.84 -4.63
C ASN A 13 14.95 5.37 -5.05
N SER A 14 15.43 4.47 -4.18
CA SER A 14 15.37 3.04 -4.45
C SER A 14 13.95 2.44 -4.34
N LYS A 15 13.07 3.05 -3.52
CA LYS A 15 11.76 2.48 -3.14
C LYS A 15 10.55 3.21 -3.71
N LEU A 16 10.65 4.52 -3.98
CA LEU A 16 9.54 5.35 -4.42
C LEU A 16 9.73 5.85 -5.86
N PRO A 17 8.64 6.03 -6.62
CA PRO A 17 8.74 6.60 -7.96
C PRO A 17 9.19 8.06 -7.92
N ASP A 18 9.91 8.46 -8.96
CA ASP A 18 10.24 9.85 -9.22
C ASP A 18 8.97 10.58 -9.66
N ILE A 19 8.38 11.36 -8.75
CA ILE A 19 7.12 12.08 -8.96
C ILE A 19 7.19 13.09 -10.10
N GLN A 20 8.39 13.50 -10.54
CA GLN A 20 8.55 14.37 -11.71
C GLN A 20 8.42 13.62 -13.04
N LYS A 21 8.47 12.29 -13.02
CA LYS A 21 8.41 11.43 -14.21
C LYS A 21 7.14 10.59 -14.28
N ILE A 22 6.59 10.22 -13.12
CA ILE A 22 5.42 9.35 -13.01
C ILE A 22 4.46 9.98 -12.00
N GLY A 23 3.19 10.13 -12.40
CA GLY A 23 2.16 10.64 -11.51
C GLY A 23 1.96 9.69 -10.33
N SER A 24 2.20 10.16 -9.11
CA SER A 24 1.99 9.38 -7.90
C SER A 24 1.71 10.30 -6.71
N ALA A 25 0.81 9.87 -5.83
CA ALA A 25 0.53 10.54 -4.58
C ALA A 25 1.27 9.90 -3.38
N GLY A 26 2.28 9.06 -3.64
CA GLY A 26 3.00 8.33 -2.60
C GLY A 26 2.24 7.09 -2.12
N SER A 27 2.34 6.77 -0.83
CA SER A 27 1.56 5.68 -0.22
C SER A 27 0.08 5.99 -0.37
N PHE A 28 -0.62 5.15 -1.13
CA PHE A 28 -2.04 5.38 -1.42
C PHE A 28 -2.93 4.97 -0.24
N PHE A 29 -2.50 3.96 0.53
CA PHE A 29 -3.23 3.43 1.66
C PHE A 29 -2.44 3.55 2.96
N LYS A 30 -3.16 3.72 4.07
CA LYS A 30 -2.61 3.59 5.42
C LYS A 30 -2.39 2.12 5.75
N ASN A 31 -1.46 1.87 6.67
CA ASN A 31 -1.31 0.57 7.30
C ASN A 31 -2.48 0.31 8.27
N PRO A 32 -3.29 -0.74 8.07
CA PRO A 32 -4.47 -0.96 8.90
C PRO A 32 -4.07 -1.39 10.32
N ILE A 33 -4.83 -0.90 11.30
CA ILE A 33 -4.67 -1.23 12.71
C ILE A 33 -5.88 -2.06 13.12
N ILE A 34 -5.64 -3.28 13.61
CA ILE A 34 -6.66 -4.27 13.96
C ILE A 34 -6.59 -4.65 15.44
N SER A 35 -7.65 -5.28 15.94
CA SER A 35 -7.68 -5.79 17.30
C SER A 35 -6.75 -7.00 17.48
N PRO A 36 -6.25 -7.26 18.70
CA PRO A 36 -5.46 -8.45 19.00
C PRO A 36 -6.15 -9.76 18.60
N LYS A 37 -7.45 -9.88 18.88
CA LYS A 37 -8.26 -11.05 18.52
C LYS A 37 -8.23 -11.30 17.01
N LYS A 38 -8.41 -10.26 16.20
CA LYS A 38 -8.38 -10.37 14.74
C LYS A 38 -6.97 -10.74 14.24
N ALA A 39 -5.93 -10.23 14.89
CA ALA A 39 -4.55 -10.55 14.55
C ALA A 39 -4.23 -12.01 14.84
N GLU A 40 -4.70 -12.55 15.96
CA GLU A 40 -4.57 -13.96 16.32
C GLU A 40 -5.25 -14.85 15.26
N GLU A 41 -6.51 -14.58 14.92
CA GLU A 41 -7.25 -15.29 13.86
C GLU A 41 -6.52 -15.27 12.50
N LEU A 42 -5.98 -14.10 12.13
CA LEU A 42 -5.22 -13.95 10.88
C LEU A 42 -3.90 -14.69 10.93
N SER A 43 -3.18 -14.66 12.05
CA SER A 43 -1.84 -15.27 12.19
C SER A 43 -1.85 -16.78 11.99
N LEU A 44 -2.97 -17.45 12.33
CA LEU A 44 -3.16 -18.87 12.10
C LEU A 44 -3.21 -19.23 10.61
N ASN A 45 -3.81 -18.37 9.80
CA ASN A 45 -4.00 -18.61 8.37
C ASN A 45 -2.91 -17.95 7.50
N TYR A 46 -2.29 -16.88 8.01
CA TYR A 46 -1.36 -16.02 7.28
C TYR A 46 -0.13 -15.67 8.13
N PRO A 47 0.65 -16.66 8.60
CA PRO A 47 1.77 -16.43 9.53
C PRO A 47 2.90 -15.55 8.97
N ASN A 48 2.98 -15.42 7.64
CA ASN A 48 4.01 -14.64 6.96
C ASN A 48 3.73 -13.12 6.89
N LEU A 49 2.55 -12.67 7.33
CA LEU A 49 2.25 -11.25 7.40
C LEU A 49 3.00 -10.58 8.56
N SER A 50 3.32 -9.29 8.41
CA SER A 50 3.90 -8.51 9.51
C SER A 50 2.80 -8.08 10.48
N TYR A 51 2.91 -8.56 11.72
CA TYR A 51 2.07 -8.16 12.85
C TYR A 51 2.90 -7.30 13.80
N ILE A 52 2.73 -5.98 13.73
CA ILE A 52 3.54 -5.03 14.52
C ILE A 52 2.67 -4.50 15.67
N PRO A 53 3.00 -4.81 16.95
CA PRO A 53 2.28 -4.25 18.08
C PRO A 53 2.38 -2.72 18.13
N THR A 54 1.29 -2.05 18.50
CA THR A 54 1.24 -0.61 18.77
C THR A 54 1.21 -0.35 20.28
N GLU A 55 1.46 0.89 20.69
CA GLU A 55 1.41 1.31 22.09
C GLU A 55 0.04 1.04 22.74
N ASP A 56 -1.04 1.25 22.00
CA ASP A 56 -2.43 1.00 22.45
C ASP A 56 -2.84 -0.49 22.48
N LYS A 57 -1.88 -1.43 22.49
CA LYS A 57 -2.12 -2.88 22.43
C LYS A 57 -2.96 -3.33 21.22
N LYS A 58 -2.96 -2.56 20.13
CA LYS A 58 -3.50 -2.99 18.84
C LYS A 58 -2.37 -3.54 17.97
N ILE A 59 -2.72 -4.14 16.84
CA ILE A 59 -1.75 -4.70 15.90
C ILE A 59 -1.85 -3.97 14.57
N LYS A 60 -0.74 -3.40 14.12
CA LYS A 60 -0.60 -2.77 12.81
C LYS A 60 -0.12 -3.82 11.80
N LEU A 61 -0.83 -3.95 10.69
CA LEU A 61 -0.42 -4.79 9.56
C LEU A 61 0.30 -3.95 8.49
N SER A 62 1.15 -4.59 7.69
CA SER A 62 1.73 -3.96 6.50
C SER A 62 0.74 -4.01 5.33
N ALA A 63 0.19 -2.85 4.94
CA ALA A 63 -0.69 -2.75 3.78
C ALA A 63 0.02 -3.20 2.49
N ALA A 64 1.31 -2.89 2.35
CA ALA A 64 2.10 -3.34 1.19
C ALA A 64 2.14 -4.88 1.09
N GLN A 65 2.32 -5.59 2.20
CA GLN A 65 2.29 -7.06 2.19
C GLN A 65 0.90 -7.62 1.91
N LEU A 66 -0.16 -7.00 2.44
CA LEU A 66 -1.54 -7.40 2.15
C LEU A 66 -1.84 -7.27 0.65
N ILE A 67 -1.43 -6.16 0.03
CA ILE A 67 -1.62 -5.89 -1.40
C ILE A 67 -0.78 -6.87 -2.24
N ASP A 68 0.50 -7.06 -1.91
CA ASP A 68 1.40 -7.96 -2.65
C ASP A 68 0.93 -9.42 -2.59
N SER A 69 0.51 -9.87 -1.41
CA SER A 69 -0.01 -11.23 -1.21
C SER A 69 -1.37 -11.49 -1.86
N CYS A 70 -2.11 -10.44 -2.25
CA CYS A 70 -3.27 -10.54 -3.15
C CYS A 70 -2.88 -10.66 -4.63
N GLY A 71 -1.58 -10.57 -4.97
CA GLY A 71 -1.09 -10.51 -6.34
C GLY A 71 -1.25 -9.13 -6.99
N CYS A 72 -1.74 -8.13 -6.24
CA CYS A 72 -2.06 -6.81 -6.78
C CYS A 72 -0.85 -6.04 -7.29
N LYS A 73 0.36 -6.42 -6.88
CA LYS A 73 1.61 -5.83 -7.37
C LYS A 73 1.75 -5.88 -8.90
N ALA A 74 1.23 -6.92 -9.54
CA ALA A 74 1.25 -7.08 -10.99
C ALA A 74 0.03 -6.43 -11.69
N TRP A 75 -0.88 -5.80 -10.94
CA TRP A 75 -2.11 -5.26 -11.50
C TRP A 75 -1.88 -3.97 -12.27
N ARG A 76 -2.54 -3.88 -13.42
CA ARG A 76 -2.57 -2.73 -14.31
C ARG A 76 -3.95 -2.63 -14.95
N GLN A 77 -4.46 -1.41 -15.06
CA GLN A 77 -5.67 -1.09 -15.81
C GLN A 77 -5.44 0.21 -16.57
N GLY A 78 -5.30 0.11 -17.89
CA GLY A 78 -4.91 1.24 -18.74
C GLY A 78 -3.58 1.84 -18.29
N ASP A 79 -3.62 3.13 -17.95
CA ASP A 79 -2.48 3.92 -17.49
C ASP A 79 -2.27 3.87 -15.97
N VAL A 80 -3.15 3.21 -15.21
CA VAL A 80 -3.01 3.01 -13.76
C VAL A 80 -2.37 1.66 -13.46
N LYS A 81 -1.39 1.64 -12.56
CA LYS A 81 -0.84 0.37 -12.04
C LYS A 81 -0.35 0.49 -10.60
N VAL A 82 -0.11 -0.66 -9.96
CA VAL A 82 0.66 -0.73 -8.72
C VAL A 82 2.16 -0.58 -9.03
N TYR A 83 2.90 0.16 -8.21
CA TYR A 83 4.32 0.37 -8.42
C TYR A 83 5.14 -0.89 -8.09
N ASP A 84 5.96 -1.33 -9.05
CA ASP A 84 6.69 -2.60 -9.00
C ASP A 84 7.67 -2.71 -7.81
N LYS A 85 8.12 -1.58 -7.26
CA LYS A 85 9.04 -1.58 -6.11
C LYS A 85 8.34 -1.35 -4.78
N GLN A 86 7.11 -0.85 -4.80
CA GLN A 86 6.35 -0.57 -3.59
C GLN A 86 4.85 -0.78 -3.82
N PRO A 87 4.28 -1.92 -3.39
CA PRO A 87 2.86 -2.25 -3.59
C PRO A 87 1.88 -1.27 -2.95
N LEU A 88 2.35 -0.41 -2.04
CA LEU A 88 1.54 0.64 -1.43
C LEU A 88 1.29 1.85 -2.34
N VAL A 89 2.01 1.94 -3.45
CA VAL A 89 1.99 3.11 -4.34
C VAL A 89 1.22 2.76 -5.61
N ILE A 90 0.19 3.55 -5.90
CA ILE A 90 -0.49 3.55 -7.20
C ILE A 90 0.18 4.63 -8.05
N VAL A 91 0.45 4.30 -9.31
CA VAL A 91 1.07 5.20 -10.28
C VAL A 91 0.18 5.38 -11.51
N ASN A 92 0.21 6.59 -12.06
CA ASN A 92 -0.31 6.92 -13.37
C ASN A 92 0.87 7.10 -14.35
N GLU A 93 0.98 6.19 -15.32
CA GLU A 93 2.01 6.20 -16.35
C GLU A 93 1.60 6.98 -17.62
N GLY A 94 0.45 7.65 -17.61
CA GLY A 94 -0.08 8.36 -18.77
C GLY A 94 -1.22 9.30 -18.41
N ASN A 95 -2.39 9.08 -19.01
CA ASN A 95 -3.53 9.98 -18.97
C ASN A 95 -4.65 9.51 -18.06
N ALA A 96 -4.37 8.64 -17.07
CA ALA A 96 -5.41 8.14 -16.19
C ALA A 96 -6.09 9.30 -15.44
N THR A 97 -7.41 9.25 -15.45
CA THR A 97 -8.29 10.18 -14.73
C THR A 97 -8.32 9.84 -13.24
N GLY A 98 -8.72 10.81 -12.41
CA GLY A 98 -8.94 10.58 -10.97
C GLY A 98 -9.96 9.46 -10.71
N ALA A 99 -11.00 9.35 -11.55
CA ALA A 99 -12.01 8.30 -11.44
C ALA A 99 -11.45 6.90 -11.72
N GLU A 100 -10.57 6.76 -12.73
CA GLU A 100 -9.90 5.48 -13.02
C GLU A 100 -8.97 5.08 -11.88
N ILE A 101 -8.23 6.02 -11.30
CA ILE A 101 -7.36 5.78 -10.14
C ILE A 101 -8.20 5.37 -8.92
N ALA A 102 -9.31 6.07 -8.65
CA ALA A 102 -10.20 5.75 -7.54
C ALA A 102 -10.84 4.35 -7.70
N ASN A 103 -11.31 4.02 -8.90
CA ASN A 103 -11.86 2.69 -9.19
C ASN A 103 -10.79 1.59 -9.06
N PHE A 104 -9.56 1.84 -9.50
CA PHE A 104 -8.45 0.90 -9.33
C PHE A 104 -8.10 0.70 -7.85
N ALA A 105 -8.09 1.77 -7.05
CA ALA A 105 -7.89 1.69 -5.61
C ALA A 105 -9.00 0.89 -4.92
N GLN A 106 -10.26 1.07 -5.33
CA GLN A 106 -11.39 0.31 -4.80
C GLN A 106 -11.23 -1.19 -5.05
N GLN A 107 -10.81 -1.60 -6.25
CA GLN A 107 -10.55 -3.01 -6.56
C GLN A 107 -9.47 -3.62 -5.64
N ILE A 108 -8.41 -2.86 -5.32
CA ILE A 108 -7.38 -3.30 -4.36
C ILE A 108 -7.97 -3.45 -2.95
N GLN A 109 -8.78 -2.49 -2.50
CA GLN A 109 -9.46 -2.58 -1.20
C GLN A 109 -10.36 -3.81 -1.12
N GLU A 110 -11.14 -4.09 -2.17
CA GLU A 110 -12.01 -5.25 -2.26
C GLU A 110 -11.22 -6.56 -2.23
N ALA A 111 -10.11 -6.66 -2.94
CA ALA A 111 -9.26 -7.84 -2.93
C ALA A 111 -8.71 -8.15 -1.52
N VAL A 112 -8.20 -7.12 -0.84
CA VAL A 112 -7.68 -7.26 0.53
C VAL A 112 -8.80 -7.57 1.52
N LYS A 113 -9.96 -6.92 1.39
CA LYS A 113 -11.14 -7.20 2.22
C LYS A 113 -11.64 -8.63 2.01
N ASN A 114 -11.75 -9.11 0.78
CA ASN A 114 -12.26 -10.46 0.50
C ASN A 114 -11.31 -11.54 1.03
N LYS A 115 -9.99 -11.32 0.96
CA LYS A 115 -8.99 -12.30 1.41
C LYS A 115 -8.74 -12.30 2.92
N TYR A 116 -8.68 -11.12 3.53
CA TYR A 116 -8.26 -10.96 4.93
C TYR A 116 -9.37 -10.47 5.86
N ASN A 117 -10.50 -10.02 5.30
CA ASN A 117 -11.53 -9.26 6.01
C ASN A 117 -10.92 -8.06 6.77
N VAL A 118 -10.03 -7.34 6.06
CA VAL A 118 -9.34 -6.12 6.51
C VAL A 118 -9.66 -5.01 5.51
N ILE A 119 -10.04 -3.85 6.02
CA ILE A 119 -10.34 -2.67 5.19
C ILE A 119 -9.06 -1.83 5.11
N LEU A 120 -8.65 -1.49 3.89
CA LEU A 120 -7.60 -0.49 3.66
C LEU A 120 -8.24 0.88 3.55
N GLU A 121 -7.71 1.86 4.28
CA GLU A 121 -8.14 3.26 4.17
C GLU A 121 -7.19 4.01 3.24
N PRO A 122 -7.69 4.79 2.26
CA PRO A 122 -6.87 5.70 1.49
C PRO A 122 -6.21 6.75 2.39
N GLU A 123 -4.96 7.10 2.10
CA GLU A 123 -4.24 8.22 2.72
C GLU A 123 -4.38 9.50 1.90
N VAL A 124 -4.66 9.36 0.60
CA VAL A 124 -4.82 10.46 -0.34
C VAL A 124 -6.23 11.06 -0.26
N ASN A 125 -6.32 12.40 -0.39
CA ASN A 125 -7.60 13.07 -0.54
C ASN A 125 -8.08 12.92 -1.99
N ILE A 126 -9.19 12.22 -2.18
CA ILE A 126 -9.91 12.20 -3.45
C ILE A 126 -10.89 13.38 -3.40
N ILE A 127 -10.70 14.39 -4.27
CA ILE A 127 -11.48 15.64 -4.35
C ILE A 127 -12.41 15.57 -5.55
#